data_AF-A0A163WNR1-F1
#
_entry.id   AF-A0A163WNR1-F1
#
_cell.length_a   1.000
_cell.length_b   1.000
_cell.length_c   1.000
_cell.angle_alpha   90.00
_cell.angle_beta   90.00
_cell.angle_gamma   90.00
#
_symmetry.space_group_name_H-M   'P 1'
#
loop_
_entity.id
_entity.type
_entity.pdbx_description
1 polymer ?
#
loop_
_entity_poly.entity_id
_entity_poly.type
_entity_poly.pdbx_seq_one_letter_code
_entity_poly.pdbx_strand_id
1 'polypeptide(L)'
;MSPFTTVQRKKALIWLSLFHLLVITSSNYLVQLPISIFGFHTTWGAFSFPFIFLATDLTVRIFGAPLARRIILAVMIPALLISYGVSALFYMGEWQGFAALTSFNLFVARIAAASFMAYALGQILDVHVFNRLRQSRRWWLAPTASTLFGNISDTLAFFFIAFWRSPDPFMAAHWGEIAIVDYCFKVLISIVFFLPMYGMLLNMLLKKLADKSDLSALQPG
;
A
#
# COMPACT_ATOMS: atom_id res chain seq x y z
N MET A 1 6.18 -24.51 4.89
CA MET A 1 4.72 -24.59 5.12
C MET A 1 4.36 -23.59 6.22
N SER A 2 3.41 -22.70 5.98
CA SER A 2 2.97 -21.69 6.95
C SER A 2 2.33 -22.40 8.17
N PRO A 3 2.63 -22.01 9.42
CA PRO A 3 2.21 -22.72 10.63
C PRO A 3 0.71 -22.61 10.97
N PHE A 4 -0.08 -21.90 10.15
CA PHE A 4 -1.49 -21.63 10.44
C PHE A 4 -2.42 -22.75 9.98
N THR A 5 -3.39 -23.08 10.82
CA THR A 5 -4.48 -24.00 10.47
C THR A 5 -5.39 -23.39 9.38
N THR A 6 -6.14 -24.23 8.68
CA THR A 6 -7.09 -23.77 7.64
C THR A 6 -8.11 -22.77 8.18
N VAL A 7 -8.58 -22.96 9.42
CA VAL A 7 -9.52 -22.04 10.08
C VAL A 7 -8.86 -20.69 10.36
N GLN A 8 -7.62 -20.67 10.86
CA GLN A 8 -6.87 -19.45 11.09
C GLN A 8 -6.61 -18.69 9.78
N ARG A 9 -6.27 -19.39 8.69
CA ARG A 9 -6.09 -18.77 7.37
C ARG A 9 -7.38 -18.16 6.82
N LYS A 10 -8.52 -18.83 6.99
CA LYS A 10 -9.83 -18.26 6.60
C LYS A 10 -10.17 -17.00 7.41
N LYS A 11 -9.96 -17.01 8.72
CA LYS A 11 -10.15 -15.83 9.58
C LYS A 11 -9.21 -14.69 9.18
N ALA A 12 -7.94 -14.98 8.96
CA ALA A 12 -6.95 -13.99 8.51
C ALA A 12 -7.34 -13.39 7.16
N LEU A 13 -7.87 -14.18 6.23
CA LEU A 13 -8.34 -13.70 4.93
C LEU A 13 -9.45 -12.67 5.10
N ILE A 14 -10.46 -12.96 5.91
CA ILE A 14 -11.58 -12.04 6.16
C ILE A 14 -11.07 -10.75 6.80
N TRP A 15 -10.31 -10.85 7.89
CA TRP A 15 -9.82 -9.67 8.61
C TRP A 15 -8.88 -8.82 7.76
N LEU A 16 -7.97 -9.43 7.00
CA LEU A 16 -7.07 -8.68 6.13
C LEU A 16 -7.80 -8.06 4.95
N SER A 17 -8.79 -8.74 4.36
CA SER A 17 -9.64 -8.15 3.32
C SER A 17 -10.43 -6.95 3.84
N LEU A 18 -11.00 -7.04 5.04
CA LEU A 18 -11.68 -5.91 5.68
C LEU A 18 -10.71 -4.78 6.00
N PHE A 19 -9.50 -5.10 6.45
CA PHE A 19 -8.46 -4.11 6.71
C PHE A 19 -8.02 -3.38 5.45
N HIS A 20 -7.78 -4.10 4.34
CA HIS A 20 -7.51 -3.49 3.03
C HIS A 20 -8.65 -2.59 2.58
N LEU A 21 -9.90 -3.07 2.67
CA LEU A 21 -11.09 -2.30 2.31
C LEU A 21 -11.17 -1.00 3.10
N LEU A 22 -10.98 -1.07 4.43
CA LEU A 22 -10.99 0.09 5.31
C LEU A 22 -9.89 1.08 4.94
N VAL A 23 -8.64 0.61 4.82
CA VAL A 23 -7.50 1.49 4.56
C VAL A 23 -7.60 2.15 3.17
N ILE A 24 -7.99 1.41 2.12
CA ILE A 24 -8.17 1.97 0.77
C ILE A 24 -9.30 3.01 0.78
N THR A 25 -10.43 2.67 1.40
CA THR A 25 -11.58 3.59 1.51
C THR A 25 -11.20 4.87 2.24
N SER A 26 -10.59 4.74 3.42
CA SER A 26 -10.13 5.89 4.21
C SER A 26 -9.07 6.69 3.47
N SER A 27 -8.12 6.06 2.78
CA SER A 27 -7.06 6.80 2.08
C SER A 27 -7.58 7.58 0.89
N ASN A 28 -8.47 7.00 0.09
CA ASN A 28 -9.12 7.72 -1.02
C ASN A 28 -10.00 8.86 -0.53
N TYR A 29 -10.62 8.74 0.65
CA TYR A 29 -11.34 9.83 1.27
C TYR A 29 -10.38 10.93 1.76
N LEU A 30 -9.41 10.57 2.60
CA LEU A 30 -8.51 11.51 3.27
C LEU A 30 -7.58 12.26 2.31
N VAL A 31 -7.24 11.68 1.15
CA VAL A 31 -6.42 12.37 0.15
C VAL A 31 -7.12 13.57 -0.48
N GLN A 32 -8.45 13.67 -0.34
CA GLN A 32 -9.20 14.84 -0.80
C GLN A 32 -9.01 16.03 0.11
N LEU A 33 -8.56 15.83 1.35
CA LEU A 33 -8.48 16.84 2.38
C LEU A 33 -7.06 17.41 2.43
N PRO A 34 -6.79 18.55 1.77
CA PRO A 34 -5.47 19.16 1.78
C PRO A 34 -5.17 19.75 3.15
N ILE A 35 -3.90 19.69 3.54
CA ILE A 35 -3.37 20.30 4.75
C ILE A 35 -1.99 20.87 4.47
N SER A 36 -1.55 21.81 5.29
CA SER A 36 -0.20 22.37 5.22
C SER A 36 0.54 22.06 6.51
N ILE A 37 1.73 21.46 6.41
CA ILE A 37 2.56 21.10 7.55
C ILE A 37 3.93 21.75 7.35
N PHE A 38 4.33 22.63 8.27
CA PHE A 38 5.62 23.35 8.21
C PHE A 38 5.85 24.08 6.86
N GLY A 39 4.78 24.58 6.23
CA GLY A 39 4.86 25.28 4.94
C GLY A 39 4.85 24.36 3.70
N PHE A 40 4.81 23.04 3.88
CA PHE A 40 4.65 22.08 2.78
C PHE A 40 3.20 21.64 2.63
N HIS A 41 2.72 21.57 1.39
CA HIS A 41 1.38 21.07 1.07
C HIS A 41 1.35 19.54 1.05
N THR A 42 0.39 18.96 1.75
CA THR A 42 0.12 17.53 1.73
C THR A 42 -1.37 17.27 1.90
N THR A 43 -1.77 16.02 2.10
CA THR A 43 -3.15 15.63 2.36
C THR A 43 -3.21 14.74 3.59
N TRP A 44 -4.39 14.61 4.21
CA TRP A 44 -4.57 13.62 5.26
C TRP A 44 -4.29 12.19 4.79
N GLY A 45 -4.38 11.92 3.48
CA GLY A 45 -4.03 10.65 2.87
C GLY A 45 -2.59 10.19 3.18
N ALA A 46 -1.65 11.13 3.34
CA ALA A 46 -0.25 10.80 3.64
C ALA A 46 -0.12 9.98 4.94
N PHE A 47 -1.01 10.17 5.91
CA PHE A 47 -1.01 9.42 7.17
C PHE A 47 -1.68 8.05 7.07
N SER A 48 -2.59 7.86 6.11
CA SER A 48 -3.32 6.60 5.95
C SER A 48 -2.66 5.63 4.96
N PHE A 49 -2.01 6.13 3.91
CA PHE A 49 -1.28 5.31 2.92
C PHE A 49 -0.25 4.34 3.52
N PRO A 50 0.50 4.70 4.58
CA PRO A 50 1.39 3.77 5.29
C PRO A 50 0.73 2.45 5.72
N PHE A 51 -0.55 2.48 6.06
CA PHE A 51 -1.28 1.29 6.47
C PHE A 51 -1.54 0.33 5.30
N ILE A 52 -1.49 0.79 4.03
CA ILE A 52 -1.57 -0.09 2.86
C ILE A 52 -0.34 -1.00 2.80
N PHE A 53 0.84 -0.47 3.08
CA PHE A 53 2.06 -1.28 3.18
C PHE A 53 1.97 -2.31 4.29
N LEU A 54 1.43 -1.92 5.45
CA LEU A 54 1.23 -2.83 6.57
C LEU A 54 0.25 -3.95 6.21
N ALA A 55 -0.91 -3.60 5.64
CA ALA A 55 -1.90 -4.57 5.18
C ALA A 55 -1.31 -5.53 4.14
N THR A 56 -0.55 -5.00 3.19
CA THR A 56 0.10 -5.77 2.13
C THR A 56 1.15 -6.73 2.68
N ASP A 57 2.06 -6.26 3.54
CA ASP A 57 3.10 -7.09 4.16
C ASP A 57 2.51 -8.23 5.00
N LEU A 58 1.51 -7.93 5.85
CA LEU A 58 0.80 -8.95 6.63
C LEU A 58 0.16 -10.01 5.73
N THR A 59 -0.47 -9.56 4.64
CA THR A 59 -1.11 -10.47 3.66
C THR A 59 -0.07 -11.35 2.97
N VAL A 60 1.06 -10.78 2.53
CA VAL A 60 2.17 -11.52 1.90
C VAL A 60 2.78 -12.53 2.87
N ARG A 61 2.97 -12.18 4.15
CA ARG A 61 3.53 -13.09 5.15
C ARG A 61 2.63 -14.30 5.45
N ILE A 62 1.31 -14.08 5.49
CA ILE A 62 0.35 -15.16 5.81
C ILE A 62 0.06 -16.04 4.58
N PHE A 63 -0.11 -15.43 3.41
CA PHE A 63 -0.62 -16.11 2.21
C PHE A 63 0.44 -16.35 1.11
N GLY A 64 1.61 -15.72 1.21
CA GLY A 64 2.62 -15.69 0.16
C GLY A 64 2.28 -14.65 -0.92
N ALA A 65 3.32 -14.18 -1.63
CA ALA A 65 3.18 -13.11 -2.61
C ALA A 65 2.15 -13.37 -3.72
N PRO A 66 2.06 -14.57 -4.36
CA PRO A 66 1.09 -14.78 -5.44
C PRO A 66 -0.36 -14.71 -4.98
N LEU A 67 -0.67 -15.27 -3.81
CA LEU A 67 -2.02 -15.29 -3.27
C LEU A 67 -2.39 -13.91 -2.68
N ALA A 68 -1.45 -13.23 -2.04
CA ALA A 68 -1.65 -11.87 -1.55
C ALA A 68 -2.05 -10.90 -2.67
N ARG A 69 -1.40 -10.95 -3.83
CA ARG A 69 -1.78 -10.11 -4.99
C ARG A 69 -3.21 -10.37 -5.46
N ARG A 70 -3.64 -11.63 -5.46
CA ARG A 70 -5.03 -11.99 -5.83
C ARG A 70 -6.04 -11.47 -4.81
N ILE A 71 -5.72 -11.56 -3.52
CA ILE A 71 -6.55 -11.04 -2.43
C ILE A 71 -6.70 -9.52 -2.58
N ILE A 72 -5.58 -8.80 -2.73
CA ILE A 72 -5.59 -7.33 -2.85
C ILE A 72 -6.37 -6.90 -4.09
N LEU A 73 -6.15 -7.53 -5.25
CA LEU A 73 -6.92 -7.25 -6.47
C LEU A 73 -8.43 -7.50 -6.29
N ALA A 74 -8.80 -8.59 -5.62
CA ALA A 74 -10.21 -8.91 -5.36
C ALA A 74 -10.88 -7.90 -4.43
N VAL A 75 -10.14 -7.37 -3.44
CA VAL A 75 -10.64 -6.35 -2.50
C VAL A 75 -10.61 -4.96 -3.11
N MET A 76 -9.73 -4.69 -4.07
CA MET A 76 -9.58 -3.38 -4.69
C MET A 76 -10.89 -2.88 -5.30
N ILE A 77 -11.58 -3.68 -6.10
CA ILE A 77 -12.83 -3.27 -6.77
C ILE A 77 -13.91 -2.81 -5.76
N PRO A 78 -14.33 -3.63 -4.78
CA PRO A 78 -15.34 -3.18 -3.82
C PRO A 78 -14.83 -2.01 -2.97
N ALA A 79 -13.55 -1.97 -2.61
CA ALA A 79 -12.98 -0.83 -1.89
C ALA A 79 -13.06 0.47 -2.70
N LEU A 80 -12.81 0.43 -4.01
CA LEU A 80 -12.92 1.61 -4.88
C LEU A 80 -14.37 2.09 -4.99
N LEU A 81 -15.33 1.18 -5.16
CA LEU A 81 -16.76 1.52 -5.23
C LEU A 81 -17.24 2.16 -3.91
N ILE A 82 -16.90 1.54 -2.78
CA ILE A 82 -17.24 2.07 -1.45
C ILE A 82 -16.54 3.41 -1.23
N SER A 83 -15.26 3.52 -1.61
CA SER A 83 -14.51 4.77 -1.48
C SER A 83 -15.12 5.90 -2.28
N TYR A 84 -15.60 5.64 -3.51
CA TYR A 84 -16.30 6.64 -4.32
C TYR A 84 -17.59 7.08 -3.64
N GLY A 85 -18.40 6.13 -3.17
CA GLY A 85 -19.67 6.43 -2.49
C GLY A 85 -19.46 7.26 -1.22
N VAL A 86 -18.55 6.83 -0.34
CA VAL A 86 -18.21 7.56 0.89
C VAL A 86 -17.68 8.96 0.58
N SER A 87 -16.77 9.06 -0.37
CA SER A 87 -16.15 10.32 -0.76
C SER A 87 -17.12 11.30 -1.42
N ALA A 88 -18.06 10.81 -2.22
CA ALA A 88 -19.11 11.63 -2.81
C ALA A 88 -20.10 12.14 -1.74
N LEU A 89 -20.44 11.30 -0.76
CA LEU A 89 -21.31 11.67 0.36
C LEU A 89 -20.66 12.67 1.33
N PHE A 90 -19.35 12.60 1.50
CA PHE A 90 -18.57 13.47 2.40
C PHE A 90 -17.57 14.34 1.64
N TYR A 91 -18.00 15.03 0.59
CA TYR A 91 -17.07 15.81 -0.22
C TYR A 91 -16.41 16.93 0.59
N MET A 92 -15.07 16.96 0.61
CA MET A 92 -14.25 17.95 1.32
C MET A 92 -14.57 18.09 2.82
N GLY A 93 -14.98 17.00 3.48
CA GLY A 93 -15.29 16.99 4.91
C GLY A 93 -16.72 17.39 5.25
N GLU A 94 -17.52 17.76 4.26
CA GLU A 94 -18.90 18.20 4.43
C GLU A 94 -19.88 17.14 3.95
N TRP A 95 -20.97 16.95 4.70
CA TRP A 95 -22.04 16.04 4.32
C TRP A 95 -22.86 16.62 3.15
N GLN A 96 -22.85 15.93 2.01
CA GLN A 96 -23.52 16.35 0.77
C GLN A 96 -24.95 15.81 0.64
N GLY A 97 -25.36 14.88 1.51
CA GLY A 97 -26.64 14.18 1.41
C GLY A 97 -26.65 13.05 0.36
N PHE A 98 -27.67 12.20 0.43
CA PHE A 98 -27.80 11.04 -0.47
C PHE A 98 -27.99 11.41 -1.94
N ALA A 99 -28.44 12.64 -2.24
CA ALA A 99 -28.54 13.15 -3.60
C ALA A 99 -27.17 13.22 -4.30
N ALA A 100 -26.06 13.34 -3.55
CA ALA A 100 -24.72 13.36 -4.14
C ALA A 100 -24.39 12.09 -4.93
N LEU A 101 -25.02 10.95 -4.58
CA LEU A 101 -24.83 9.67 -5.29
C LEU A 101 -25.50 9.62 -6.67
N THR A 102 -26.45 10.52 -6.96
CA THR A 102 -27.08 10.60 -8.29
C THR A 102 -26.27 11.47 -9.25
N SER A 103 -25.40 12.33 -8.70
CA SER A 103 -24.48 13.18 -9.46
C SER A 103 -23.12 12.51 -9.63
N PHE A 104 -22.52 12.68 -10.81
CA PHE A 104 -21.18 12.15 -11.05
C PHE A 104 -20.12 13.15 -10.58
N ASN A 105 -19.38 12.80 -9.52
CA ASN A 105 -18.28 13.62 -9.02
C ASN A 105 -16.97 13.20 -9.70
N LEU A 106 -16.57 13.97 -10.71
CA LEU A 106 -15.37 13.69 -11.50
C LEU A 106 -14.09 13.70 -10.64
N PHE A 107 -13.97 14.58 -9.65
CA PHE A 107 -12.80 14.64 -8.78
C PHE A 107 -12.63 13.35 -7.98
N VAL A 108 -13.71 12.88 -7.35
CA VAL A 108 -13.73 11.62 -6.60
C VAL A 108 -13.50 10.41 -7.52
N ALA A 109 -14.10 10.41 -8.71
CA ALA A 109 -13.90 9.35 -9.70
C ALA A 109 -12.43 9.23 -10.12
N ARG A 110 -11.74 10.37 -10.30
CA ARG A 110 -10.33 10.40 -10.65
C ARG A 110 -9.44 9.83 -9.55
N ILE A 111 -9.75 10.08 -8.28
CA ILE A 111 -9.03 9.51 -7.14
C ILE A 111 -9.18 7.98 -7.11
N ALA A 112 -10.39 7.47 -7.31
CA ALA A 112 -10.62 6.02 -7.38
C ALA A 112 -9.86 5.39 -8.57
N ALA A 113 -9.91 6.02 -9.74
CA ALA A 113 -9.16 5.56 -10.91
C ALA A 113 -7.63 5.61 -10.68
N ALA A 114 -7.14 6.68 -10.05
CA ALA A 114 -5.74 6.84 -9.69
C ALA A 114 -5.28 5.74 -8.72
N SER A 115 -6.08 5.41 -7.70
CA SER A 115 -5.80 4.33 -6.75
C SER A 115 -5.64 2.97 -7.45
N PHE A 116 -6.53 2.64 -8.38
CA PHE A 116 -6.41 1.42 -9.18
C PHE A 116 -5.14 1.42 -10.03
N MET A 117 -4.89 2.51 -10.74
CA MET A 117 -3.76 2.64 -11.67
C MET A 117 -2.41 2.64 -10.96
N ALA A 118 -2.32 3.29 -9.80
CA ALA A 118 -1.13 3.32 -8.95
C ALA A 118 -0.74 1.91 -8.52
N TYR A 119 -1.70 1.13 -8.03
CA TYR A 119 -1.48 -0.27 -7.70
C TYR A 119 -1.04 -1.09 -8.93
N ALA A 120 -1.74 -0.96 -10.06
CA ALA A 120 -1.43 -1.72 -11.27
C ALA A 120 -0.01 -1.43 -11.79
N LEU A 121 0.34 -0.14 -11.93
CA LEU A 121 1.65 0.29 -12.44
C LEU A 121 2.76 0.01 -11.44
N GLY A 122 2.53 0.27 -10.15
CA GLY A 122 3.47 -0.04 -9.08
C GLY A 122 3.82 -1.53 -9.02
N GLN A 123 2.82 -2.41 -9.15
CA GLN A 123 3.03 -3.86 -9.20
C GLN A 123 3.81 -4.31 -10.43
N ILE A 124 3.52 -3.75 -11.61
CA ILE A 124 4.25 -4.09 -12.84
C ILE A 124 5.72 -3.71 -12.70
N LEU A 125 6.00 -2.49 -12.21
CA LEU A 125 7.37 -2.02 -12.05
C LEU A 125 8.11 -2.79 -10.96
N ASP A 126 7.46 -3.07 -9.83
CA ASP A 126 8.04 -3.89 -8.76
C ASP A 126 8.47 -5.26 -9.30
N VAL A 127 7.59 -5.97 -10.01
CA VAL A 127 7.91 -7.28 -10.60
C VAL A 127 9.04 -7.19 -11.63
N HIS A 128 9.04 -6.15 -12.47
CA HIS A 128 10.09 -5.96 -13.48
C HIS A 128 11.46 -5.69 -12.85
N VAL A 129 11.52 -4.76 -11.89
CA VAL A 129 12.75 -4.40 -11.18
C VAL A 129 13.27 -5.58 -10.36
N PHE A 130 12.38 -6.28 -9.65
CA PHE A 130 12.74 -7.46 -8.86
C PHE A 130 13.34 -8.55 -9.76
N ASN A 131 12.67 -8.90 -10.86
CA ASN A 131 13.13 -9.95 -11.76
C ASN A 131 14.47 -9.62 -12.44
N ARG A 132 14.71 -8.34 -12.73
CA ARG A 132 15.98 -7.88 -13.30
C ARG A 132 17.12 -7.96 -12.29
N LEU A 133 16.86 -7.57 -11.04
CA LEU A 133 17.90 -7.47 -10.01
C LEU A 133 18.11 -8.75 -9.19
N ARG A 134 17.22 -9.75 -9.29
CA ARG A 134 17.32 -11.02 -8.55
C ARG A 134 18.62 -11.80 -8.81
N GLN A 135 19.28 -11.54 -9.93
CA GLN A 135 20.56 -12.18 -10.30
C GLN A 135 21.77 -11.56 -9.57
N SER A 136 21.55 -10.49 -8.80
CA SER A 136 22.62 -9.82 -8.05
C SER A 136 23.11 -10.68 -6.89
N ARG A 137 24.42 -10.66 -6.63
CA ARG A 137 25.04 -11.37 -5.48
C ARG A 137 24.51 -10.91 -4.11
N ARG A 138 23.95 -9.71 -4.03
CA ARG A 138 23.38 -9.13 -2.81
C ARG A 138 21.88 -9.37 -2.77
N TRP A 139 21.44 -10.30 -1.92
CA TRP A 139 20.04 -10.73 -1.79
C TRP A 139 19.06 -9.59 -1.48
N TRP A 140 19.49 -8.56 -0.75
CA TRP A 140 18.66 -7.44 -0.31
C TRP A 140 18.46 -6.38 -1.39
N LEU A 141 19.32 -6.34 -2.42
CA LEU A 141 19.27 -5.29 -3.43
C LEU A 141 17.98 -5.35 -4.26
N ALA A 142 17.56 -6.56 -4.67
CA ALA A 142 16.38 -6.73 -5.48
C ALA A 142 15.07 -6.34 -4.75
N PRO A 143 14.80 -6.81 -3.51
CA PRO A 143 13.63 -6.37 -2.75
C PRO A 143 13.60 -4.87 -2.42
N THR A 144 14.74 -4.29 -2.02
CA THR A 144 14.79 -2.87 -1.64
C THR A 144 14.58 -1.98 -2.85
N ALA A 145 15.26 -2.27 -3.97
CA ALA A 145 15.11 -1.48 -5.19
C ALA A 145 13.69 -1.62 -5.77
N SER A 146 13.13 -2.83 -5.83
CA SER A 146 11.79 -3.04 -6.38
C SER A 146 10.73 -2.28 -5.59
N THR A 147 10.82 -2.30 -4.25
CA THR A 147 9.92 -1.55 -3.37
C THR A 147 10.07 -0.03 -3.57
N LEU A 148 11.30 0.48 -3.61
CA LEU A 148 11.54 1.92 -3.77
C LEU A 148 11.04 2.44 -5.12
N PHE A 149 11.41 1.77 -6.22
CA PHE A 149 10.99 2.18 -7.56
C PHE A 149 9.50 1.94 -7.79
N GLY A 150 8.95 0.83 -7.31
CA GLY A 150 7.52 0.55 -7.33
C GLY A 150 6.71 1.66 -6.65
N ASN A 151 7.15 2.11 -5.47
CA ASN A 151 6.50 3.20 -4.74
C ASN A 151 6.61 4.56 -5.44
N ILE A 152 7.72 4.84 -6.13
CA ILE A 152 7.84 6.05 -6.95
C ILE A 152 6.80 6.03 -8.06
N SER A 153 6.71 4.92 -8.80
CA SER A 153 5.74 4.78 -9.89
C SER A 153 4.30 4.83 -9.40
N ASP A 154 4.00 4.18 -8.28
CA ASP A 154 2.69 4.22 -7.61
C ASP A 154 2.32 5.67 -7.27
N THR A 155 3.19 6.37 -6.54
CA THR A 155 2.91 7.72 -6.05
C THR A 155 2.78 8.70 -7.21
N LEU A 156 3.71 8.68 -8.17
CA LEU A 156 3.63 9.56 -9.33
C LEU A 156 2.38 9.29 -10.16
N ALA A 157 2.06 8.02 -10.45
CA ALA A 157 0.86 7.68 -11.19
C ALA A 157 -0.41 8.11 -10.46
N PHE A 158 -0.45 7.91 -9.14
CA PHE A 158 -1.58 8.32 -8.31
C PHE A 158 -1.82 9.83 -8.40
N PHE A 159 -0.84 10.63 -7.98
CA PHE A 159 -1.03 12.09 -7.89
C PHE A 159 -1.17 12.73 -9.28
N PHE A 160 -0.51 12.19 -10.30
CA PHE A 160 -0.70 12.63 -11.68
C PHE A 160 -2.14 12.37 -12.16
N ILE A 161 -2.66 11.15 -12.04
CA ILE A 161 -3.99 10.81 -12.54
C ILE A 161 -5.08 11.52 -11.69
N ALA A 162 -4.91 11.57 -10.38
CA ALA A 162 -5.88 12.19 -9.47
C ALA A 162 -5.97 13.70 -9.70
N PHE A 163 -4.82 14.39 -9.76
CA PHE A 163 -4.79 15.85 -9.57
C PHE A 163 -4.25 16.65 -10.77
N TRP A 164 -3.54 16.04 -11.73
CA TRP A 164 -3.10 16.80 -12.91
C TRP A 164 -4.29 17.36 -13.68
N ARG A 165 -4.44 18.69 -13.69
CA ARG A 165 -5.61 19.39 -14.26
C ARG A 165 -6.93 18.84 -13.71
N SER A 166 -7.00 18.58 -12.41
CA SER A 166 -8.25 18.22 -11.74
C SER A 166 -9.21 19.41 -11.62
N PRO A 167 -10.50 19.17 -11.37
CA PRO A 167 -11.47 20.23 -11.09
C PRO A 167 -11.13 21.08 -9.86
N ASP A 168 -10.39 20.52 -8.90
CA ASP A 168 -9.89 21.26 -7.74
C ASP A 168 -8.63 22.07 -8.11
N PRO A 169 -8.67 23.42 -8.05
CA PRO A 169 -7.54 24.26 -8.48
C PRO A 169 -6.32 24.14 -7.57
N PHE A 170 -6.52 23.94 -6.26
CA PHE A 170 -5.44 23.82 -5.29
C PHE A 170 -4.65 22.54 -5.55
N MET A 171 -5.34 21.40 -5.63
CA MET A 171 -4.73 20.12 -5.94
C MET A 171 -4.05 20.14 -7.31
N ALA A 172 -4.67 20.77 -8.32
CA ALA A 172 -4.10 20.86 -9.65
C ALA A 172 -2.81 21.69 -9.70
N ALA A 173 -2.69 22.73 -8.87
CA ALA A 173 -1.49 23.56 -8.78
C ALA A 173 -0.36 22.87 -7.99
N HIS A 174 -0.71 22.18 -6.90
CA HIS A 174 0.26 21.67 -5.91
C HIS A 174 0.54 20.17 -5.98
N TRP A 175 -0.10 19.41 -6.90
CA TRP A 175 -0.01 17.94 -6.96
C TRP A 175 1.44 17.39 -6.91
N GLY A 176 2.39 18.07 -7.55
CA GLY A 176 3.78 17.62 -7.61
C GLY A 176 4.48 17.72 -6.26
N GLU A 177 4.26 18.83 -5.54
CA GLU A 177 4.75 19.00 -4.18
C GLU A 177 4.11 17.97 -3.23
N ILE A 178 2.79 17.82 -3.31
CA ILE A 178 2.03 16.86 -2.50
C ILE A 178 2.56 15.44 -2.74
N ALA A 179 2.82 15.05 -4.00
CA ALA A 179 3.36 13.74 -4.34
C ALA A 179 4.75 13.49 -3.73
N ILE A 180 5.62 14.52 -3.73
CA ILE A 180 6.96 14.42 -3.15
C ILE A 180 6.85 14.24 -1.63
N VAL A 181 6.02 15.05 -0.96
CA VAL A 181 5.83 14.97 0.49
C VAL A 181 5.24 13.62 0.90
N ASP A 182 4.22 13.13 0.17
CA ASP A 182 3.64 11.81 0.38
C ASP A 182 4.68 10.69 0.23
N TYR A 183 5.48 10.73 -0.85
CA TYR A 183 6.54 9.76 -1.08
C TYR A 183 7.58 9.77 0.04
N CYS A 184 8.03 10.96 0.47
CA CYS A 184 8.97 11.10 1.58
C CYS A 184 8.42 10.47 2.86
N PHE A 185 7.14 10.67 3.17
CA PHE A 185 6.50 10.09 4.34
C PHE A 185 6.40 8.56 4.25
N LYS A 186 6.03 8.04 3.07
CA LYS A 186 6.01 6.59 2.79
C LYS A 186 7.39 5.95 2.98
N VAL A 187 8.44 6.58 2.45
CA VAL A 187 9.82 6.09 2.59
C VAL A 187 10.29 6.15 4.04
N LEU A 188 10.03 7.25 4.74
CA LEU A 188 10.39 7.41 6.15
C LEU A 188 9.79 6.29 7.01
N ILE A 189 8.49 6.04 6.86
CA ILE A 189 7.82 4.96 7.59
C ILE A 189 8.36 3.59 7.18
N SER A 190 8.62 3.40 5.88
CA SER A 190 9.23 2.17 5.37
C SER A 190 10.58 1.89 6.06
N ILE A 191 11.41 2.91 6.24
CA ILE A 191 12.71 2.80 6.89
C ILE A 191 12.58 2.60 8.41
N VAL A 192 11.69 3.34 9.07
CA VAL A 192 11.55 3.30 10.54
C VAL A 192 10.90 2.00 11.01
N PHE A 193 9.90 1.49 10.28
CA PHE A 193 9.12 0.33 10.72
C PHE A 193 9.52 -0.97 10.02
N PHE A 194 9.63 -0.97 8.69
CA PHE A 194 9.74 -2.22 7.93
C PHE A 194 11.16 -2.77 7.89
N LEU A 195 12.18 -1.92 7.78
CA LEU A 195 13.58 -2.34 7.80
C LEU A 195 13.98 -3.04 9.12
N PRO A 196 13.67 -2.49 10.31
CA PRO A 196 13.96 -3.17 11.58
C PRO A 196 13.20 -4.48 11.75
N MET A 197 11.90 -4.51 11.38
CA MET A 197 11.10 -5.73 11.45
C MET A 197 11.61 -6.83 10.51
N TYR A 198 12.07 -6.47 9.31
CA TYR A 198 12.65 -7.44 8.38
C TYR A 198 13.98 -8.01 8.92
N GLY A 199 14.84 -7.15 9.47
CA GLY A 199 16.10 -7.56 10.10
C GLY A 199 15.87 -8.50 11.30
N MET A 200 14.89 -8.19 12.15
CA MET A 200 14.53 -9.04 13.28
C MET A 200 14.01 -10.42 12.83
N LEU A 201 13.15 -10.45 11.81
CA LEU A 201 12.60 -11.69 11.27
C LEU A 201 13.68 -12.59 10.64
N LEU A 202 14.61 -12.01 9.88
CA LEU A 202 15.76 -12.72 9.31
C LEU A 202 16.64 -13.31 10.42
N ASN A 203 16.96 -12.52 11.44
CA ASN A 203 17.76 -12.98 12.58
C ASN A 203 17.08 -14.12 13.35
N MET A 204 15.76 -14.07 13.52
CA MET A 204 15.00 -15.16 14.14
C MET A 204 15.04 -16.44 13.28
N LEU A 205 14.89 -16.31 11.96
CA LEU A 205 14.94 -17.46 11.05
C LEU A 205 16.34 -18.08 10.99
N LEU A 206 17.39 -17.26 10.92
CA LEU A 206 18.77 -17.72 10.95
C LEU A 206 19.10 -18.43 12.26
N LYS A 207 18.70 -17.88 13.42
CA LYS A 207 18.84 -18.56 14.72
C LYS A 207 18.12 -19.90 14.76
N LYS A 208 16.88 -19.96 14.26
CA LYS A 208 16.08 -21.19 14.26
C LYS A 208 16.60 -22.26 13.29
N LEU A 209 17.30 -21.86 12.23
CA LEU A 209 17.99 -22.76 11.31
C LEU A 209 19.33 -23.24 11.89
N ALA A 210 20.07 -22.36 12.57
CA ALA A 210 21.31 -22.70 13.26
C ALA A 210 21.06 -23.67 14.44
N ASP A 211 20.03 -23.42 15.26
CA ASP A 211 19.63 -24.33 16.35
C ASP A 211 19.27 -25.74 15.84
N LYS A 212 18.72 -25.84 14.62
CA LYS A 212 18.38 -27.13 14.01
C LYS A 212 19.58 -27.85 13.42
N SER A 213 20.59 -27.11 12.91
CA SER A 213 21.83 -27.74 12.44
C SER A 213 22.66 -28.32 13.58
N ASP A 214 22.63 -27.69 14.77
CA ASP A 214 23.34 -28.20 15.95
C ASP A 214 22.70 -29.48 16.52
N LEU A 215 21.38 -29.65 16.39
CA LEU A 215 20.67 -30.89 16.77
C LEU A 215 20.95 -32.07 15.82
N SER A 216 21.27 -31.82 14.54
CA SER A 216 21.66 -32.90 13.60
C SER A 216 23.11 -33.38 13.78
N ALA A 217 23.96 -32.61 14.46
CA ALA A 217 25.35 -32.99 14.75
C ALA A 217 25.50 -33.85 16.03
N LEU A 218 24.43 -34.02 16.81
CA LEU A 218 24.41 -34.73 18.10
C LEU A 218 23.66 -36.07 18.06
N GLN A 219 23.30 -36.59 16.88
CA GLN A 219 22.84 -37.97 16.74
C GLN A 219 24.03 -38.87 16.33
N PRO A 220 24.60 -39.67 17.24
CA PRO A 220 25.49 -40.76 16.83
C PRO A 220 24.67 -41.78 16.05
N GLY A 221 25.20 -42.20 14.89
CA GLY A 221 24.67 -43.31 14.10
C GLY A 221 24.88 -44.67 14.77
#